data_AF-A0AAU2X3H7-F1
#
_entry.id   AF-A0AAU2X3H7-F1
#
_cell.length_a   1.000
_cell.length_b   1.000
_cell.length_c   1.000
_cell.angle_alpha   90.00
_cell.angle_beta   90.00
_cell.angle_gamma   90.00
#
_symmetry.space_group_name_H-M   'P 1'
#
loop_
_entity.id
_entity.type
_entity.pdbx_description
1 polymer ?
#
loop_
_entity_poly.entity_id
_entity_poly.type
_entity_poly.pdbx_seq_one_letter_code
_entity_poly.pdbx_strand_id
1 'polypeptide(L)'
;MSLPDATPPPPGRAEVAAQWRALVQGEVTREAVHAWAVPWVEGEGALADFEDPLVATALQYLHGFDLCRNPGRPGVIWHGTSGEGEWCHSFDDITGGLNRWREKCALYDADPHAWIQMTREQASTFVQAEDAKRRPG
;
A
#
# COMPACT_ATOMS: atom_id res chain seq x y z
N MET A 1 -5.49 37.97 4.32
CA MET A 1 -6.36 36.81 4.06
C MET A 1 -5.60 35.90 3.12
N SER A 2 -5.00 34.82 3.64
CA SER A 2 -4.45 33.77 2.79
C SER A 2 -5.62 32.95 2.24
N LEU A 3 -5.62 32.70 0.94
CA LEU A 3 -6.54 31.71 0.35
C LEU A 3 -6.29 30.36 1.06
N PRO A 4 -7.33 29.55 1.32
CA PRO A 4 -7.12 28.19 1.78
C PRO A 4 -6.24 27.49 0.75
N ASP A 5 -5.15 26.88 1.22
CA ASP A 5 -4.28 26.05 0.40
C ASP A 5 -5.17 25.00 -0.26
N ALA A 6 -5.23 24.99 -1.59
CA ALA A 6 -6.04 24.01 -2.30
C ALA A 6 -5.46 22.64 -1.98
N THR A 7 -6.29 21.71 -1.51
CA THR A 7 -5.87 20.32 -1.32
C THR A 7 -5.26 19.84 -2.63
N PRO A 8 -4.01 19.33 -2.62
CA PRO A 8 -3.39 18.82 -3.83
C PRO A 8 -4.30 17.74 -4.46
N PRO A 9 -4.29 17.59 -5.79
CA PRO A 9 -5.03 16.50 -6.42
C PRO A 9 -4.48 15.14 -5.94
N PRO A 10 -5.31 14.08 -5.94
CA PRO A 10 -4.85 12.73 -5.63
C PRO A 10 -3.66 12.32 -6.51
N PRO A 11 -2.62 11.65 -5.95
CA PRO A 11 -1.45 11.25 -6.71
C PRO A 11 -1.80 10.21 -7.78
N GLY A 12 -1.16 10.28 -8.93
CA GLY A 12 -1.26 9.26 -9.98
C GLY A 12 -0.26 8.11 -9.80
N ARG A 13 -0.33 7.12 -10.70
CA ARG A 13 0.64 6.00 -10.75
C ARG A 13 2.09 6.48 -10.84
N ALA A 14 2.37 7.55 -11.58
CA ALA A 14 3.73 8.06 -11.75
C ALA A 14 4.34 8.55 -10.42
N GLU A 15 3.55 9.26 -9.62
CA GLU A 15 3.97 9.81 -8.33
C GLU A 15 4.17 8.69 -7.29
N VAL A 16 3.23 7.74 -7.23
CA VAL A 16 3.37 6.52 -6.42
C VAL A 16 4.64 5.75 -6.80
N ALA A 17 4.89 5.55 -8.10
CA ALA A 17 6.06 4.84 -8.59
C ALA A 17 7.37 5.57 -8.22
N ALA A 18 7.35 6.90 -8.24
CA ALA A 18 8.50 7.71 -7.86
C ALA A 18 8.80 7.56 -6.36
N GLN A 19 7.80 7.66 -5.49
CA GLN A 19 7.97 7.51 -4.04
C GLN A 19 8.47 6.12 -3.67
N TRP A 20 7.86 5.07 -4.25
CA TRP A 20 8.27 3.70 -3.99
C TRP A 20 9.70 3.44 -4.49
N ARG A 21 10.08 3.98 -5.65
CA ARG A 21 11.44 3.86 -6.17
C ARG A 21 12.45 4.59 -5.29
N ALA A 22 12.14 5.81 -4.86
CA ALA A 22 13.01 6.58 -3.97
C ALA A 22 13.28 5.81 -2.66
N LEU A 23 12.26 5.13 -2.11
CA LEU A 23 12.44 4.25 -0.94
C LEU A 23 13.36 3.06 -1.24
N VAL A 24 13.16 2.38 -2.37
CA VAL A 24 14.00 1.25 -2.84
C VAL A 24 15.43 1.70 -3.18
N GLN A 25 15.66 2.98 -3.45
CA GLN A 25 16.98 3.53 -3.68
C GLN A 25 17.63 4.09 -2.40
N GLY A 26 16.90 4.11 -1.28
CA GLY A 26 17.35 4.70 -0.01
C GLY A 26 17.40 6.23 -0.03
N GLU A 27 16.74 6.87 -1.01
CA GLU A 27 16.68 8.33 -1.14
C GLU A 27 15.68 8.95 -0.16
N VAL A 28 14.66 8.19 0.22
CA VAL A 28 13.69 8.53 1.27
C VAL A 28 13.57 7.38 2.25
N THR A 29 13.18 7.70 3.49
CA THR A 29 13.00 6.69 4.54
C THR A 29 11.58 6.11 4.53
N ARG A 30 11.35 5.05 5.30
CA ARG A 30 10.02 4.44 5.47
C ARG A 30 9.04 5.44 6.07
N GLU A 31 9.49 6.19 7.07
CA GLU A 31 8.75 7.22 7.78
C GLU A 31 8.36 8.37 6.82
N ALA A 32 9.29 8.78 5.95
CA ALA A 32 9.01 9.84 4.96
C ALA A 32 7.94 9.41 3.96
N VAL A 33 7.99 8.16 3.48
CA VAL A 33 6.99 7.61 2.57
C VAL A 33 5.64 7.39 3.27
N HIS A 34 5.65 6.93 4.52
CA HIS A 34 4.45 6.84 5.34
C HIS A 34 3.80 8.22 5.48
N ALA A 35 4.55 9.24 5.92
CA ALA A 35 4.05 10.60 6.08
C ALA A 35 3.50 11.19 4.77
N TRP A 36 4.10 10.86 3.63
CA TRP A 36 3.58 11.25 2.32
C TRP A 36 2.26 10.54 1.97
N ALA A 37 2.09 9.28 2.36
CA ALA A 37 0.88 8.50 2.09
C ALA A 37 -0.29 8.81 3.05
N VAL A 38 -0.01 9.23 4.29
CA VAL A 38 -1.01 9.47 5.36
C VAL A 38 -2.22 10.30 4.89
N PRO A 39 -2.06 11.47 4.23
CA PRO A 39 -3.22 12.28 3.83
C PRO A 39 -4.21 11.55 2.93
N TRP A 40 -3.73 10.60 2.12
CA TRP A 40 -4.52 9.86 1.15
C TRP A 40 -5.18 8.61 1.71
N VAL A 41 -4.67 8.11 2.83
CA VAL A 41 -5.06 6.84 3.45
C VAL A 41 -5.86 7.04 4.75
N GLU A 42 -5.52 8.06 5.53
CA GLU A 42 -6.16 8.35 6.83
C GLU A 42 -6.98 9.64 6.82
N GLY A 43 -6.84 10.48 5.79
CA GLY A 43 -7.54 11.76 5.68
C GLY A 43 -9.07 11.63 5.52
N GLU A 44 -9.77 12.75 5.72
CA GLU A 44 -11.21 12.82 5.42
C GLU A 44 -11.44 12.59 3.91
N GLY A 45 -12.29 11.63 3.56
CA GLY A 45 -12.48 11.22 2.16
C GLY A 45 -11.36 10.32 1.60
N ALA A 46 -10.45 9.83 2.44
CA ALA A 46 -9.37 8.92 2.02
C ALA A 46 -9.88 7.79 1.15
N LEU A 47 -9.12 7.51 0.09
CA LEU A 47 -9.39 6.48 -0.93
C LEU A 47 -10.71 6.63 -1.72
N ALA A 48 -11.61 7.56 -1.38
CA ALA A 48 -12.91 7.70 -2.04
C ALA A 48 -12.79 8.29 -3.45
N ASP A 49 -11.81 9.17 -3.67
CA ASP A 49 -11.65 9.93 -4.91
C ASP A 49 -10.68 9.28 -5.92
N PHE A 50 -10.20 8.06 -5.66
CA PHE A 50 -9.31 7.35 -6.57
C PHE A 50 -10.08 6.49 -7.57
N GLU A 51 -10.17 6.95 -8.82
CA GLU A 51 -10.73 6.15 -9.92
C GLU A 51 -9.87 4.92 -10.25
N ASP A 52 -8.57 5.00 -9.98
CA ASP A 52 -7.61 3.94 -10.25
C ASP A 52 -7.36 3.07 -9.00
N PRO A 53 -7.89 1.84 -8.96
CA PRO A 53 -7.76 0.97 -7.78
C PRO A 53 -6.30 0.57 -7.49
N LEU A 54 -5.41 0.64 -8.49
CA LEU A 54 -4.00 0.31 -8.32
C LEU A 54 -3.23 1.41 -7.59
N VAL A 55 -3.67 2.67 -7.69
CA VAL A 55 -3.11 3.77 -6.92
C VAL A 55 -3.51 3.64 -5.45
N ALA A 56 -4.80 3.44 -5.17
CA ALA A 56 -5.30 3.24 -3.81
C ALA A 56 -4.58 2.07 -3.10
N THR A 57 -4.43 0.94 -3.80
CA THR A 57 -3.71 -0.22 -3.27
C THR A 57 -2.25 0.08 -2.97
N ALA A 58 -1.56 0.85 -3.84
CA ALA A 58 -0.17 1.19 -3.64
C ALA A 58 0.04 2.18 -2.49
N LEU A 59 -0.86 3.15 -2.32
CA LEU A 59 -0.84 4.07 -1.19
C LEU A 59 -0.95 3.31 0.14
N GLN A 60 -1.78 2.26 0.19
CA GLN A 60 -1.88 1.40 1.37
C GLN A 60 -0.57 0.65 1.67
N TYR A 61 0.17 0.22 0.65
CA TYR A 61 1.49 -0.39 0.84
C TYR A 61 2.51 0.63 1.37
N LEU A 62 2.58 1.81 0.73
CA LEU A 62 3.51 2.88 1.10
C LEU A 62 3.26 3.36 2.53
N HIS A 63 1.99 3.52 2.91
CA HIS A 63 1.56 3.85 4.27
C HIS A 63 1.99 2.81 5.31
N GLY A 64 2.05 1.53 4.95
CA GLY A 64 2.37 0.43 5.87
C GLY A 64 3.84 -0.01 5.92
N PHE A 65 4.75 0.59 5.14
CA PHE A 65 6.14 0.13 5.11
C PHE A 65 6.95 0.48 6.36
N ASP A 66 6.49 1.42 7.19
CA ASP A 66 7.03 1.75 8.49
C ASP A 66 6.38 0.94 9.63
N LEU A 67 5.56 -0.08 9.33
CA LEU A 67 5.00 -0.94 10.36
C LEU A 67 6.09 -1.78 11.02
N CYS A 68 6.13 -1.71 12.35
CA CYS A 68 7.04 -2.43 13.24
C CYS A 68 6.31 -3.50 14.05
N ARG A 69 7.07 -4.52 14.47
CA ARG A 69 6.69 -5.52 15.48
C ARG A 69 7.55 -5.38 16.72
N ASN A 70 6.95 -5.65 17.88
CA ASN A 70 7.63 -5.64 19.16
C ASN A 70 7.95 -7.09 19.53
N PRO A 71 9.23 -7.51 19.50
CA PRO A 71 9.58 -8.89 19.87
C PRO A 71 9.25 -9.20 21.33
N GLY A 72 9.22 -8.20 22.21
CA GLY A 72 8.80 -8.33 23.61
C GLY A 72 7.29 -8.31 23.83
N ARG A 73 6.48 -8.00 22.82
CA ARG A 73 5.01 -8.04 22.86
C ARG A 73 4.44 -8.62 21.57
N PRO A 74 4.49 -9.96 21.40
CA PRO A 74 4.00 -10.63 20.19
C PRO A 74 2.55 -10.22 19.87
N GLY A 75 2.30 -9.89 18.60
CA GLY A 75 0.98 -9.46 18.11
C GLY A 75 0.74 -7.95 18.10
N VAL A 76 1.63 -7.14 18.67
CA VAL A 76 1.55 -5.67 18.57
C VAL A 76 2.23 -5.19 17.29
N ILE A 77 1.49 -4.45 16.46
CA ILE A 77 1.95 -3.79 15.24
C ILE A 77 1.64 -2.29 15.35
N TRP A 78 2.59 -1.43 14.96
CA TRP A 78 2.43 0.03 14.96
C TRP A 78 3.32 0.68 13.91
N HIS A 79 3.01 1.91 13.52
CA HIS A 79 3.89 2.78 12.74
C HIS A 79 5.08 3.20 13.60
N GLY A 80 6.27 2.72 13.26
CA GLY A 80 7.48 2.93 14.05
C GLY A 80 8.58 3.65 13.27
N THR A 81 9.60 4.08 14.00
CA THR A 81 10.81 4.68 13.43
C THR A 81 12.02 3.76 13.55
N SER A 82 13.06 4.05 12.78
CA SER A 82 14.31 3.28 12.80
C SER A 82 14.86 3.06 14.22
N GLY A 83 14.89 1.79 14.65
CA GLY A 83 15.43 1.36 15.93
C GLY A 83 14.38 1.06 17.02
N GLU A 84 13.09 1.36 16.78
CA GLU A 84 12.03 1.11 17.77
C GLU A 84 11.45 -0.31 17.74
N GLY A 85 11.68 -1.07 16.66
CA GLY A 85 11.16 -2.41 16.49
C GLY A 85 11.74 -3.12 15.28
N GLU A 86 11.23 -4.33 15.02
CA GLU A 86 11.55 -5.08 13.81
C GLU A 86 10.55 -4.72 12.71
N TRP A 87 11.05 -4.34 11.53
CA TRP A 87 10.19 -3.99 10.40
C TRP A 87 9.35 -5.20 9.94
N CYS A 88 8.05 -4.99 9.74
CA CYS A 88 7.13 -6.00 9.19
C CYS A 88 7.48 -6.39 7.74
N HIS A 89 8.10 -5.48 7.00
CA HIS A 89 8.47 -5.67 5.61
C HIS A 89 9.99 -5.59 5.45
N SER A 90 10.61 -6.64 4.93
CA SER A 90 12.02 -6.58 4.55
C SER A 90 12.21 -5.65 3.35
N PHE A 91 13.45 -5.23 3.10
CA PHE A 91 13.75 -4.41 1.92
C PHE A 91 13.52 -5.16 0.60
N ASP A 92 13.78 -6.47 0.59
CA ASP A 92 13.49 -7.34 -0.55
C ASP A 92 11.99 -7.44 -0.80
N ASP A 93 11.16 -7.50 0.25
CA ASP A 93 9.70 -7.47 0.11
C ASP A 93 9.20 -6.18 -0.54
N ILE A 94 9.77 -5.04 -0.13
CA ILE A 94 9.43 -3.71 -0.68
C ILE A 94 9.82 -3.63 -2.15
N THR A 95 11.04 -4.07 -2.49
CA THR A 95 11.55 -4.08 -3.87
C THR A 95 10.72 -5.01 -4.75
N GLY A 96 10.44 -6.23 -4.28
CA GLY A 96 9.57 -7.17 -4.97
C GLY A 96 8.14 -6.63 -5.11
N GLY A 97 7.65 -5.88 -4.12
CA GLY A 97 6.35 -5.23 -4.14
C GLY A 97 6.21 -4.23 -5.29
N LEU A 98 7.22 -3.40 -5.52
CA LEU A 98 7.25 -2.45 -6.63
C LEU A 98 7.14 -3.16 -7.98
N ASN A 99 7.90 -4.24 -8.20
CA ASN A 99 7.84 -4.99 -9.45
C ASN A 99 6.46 -5.61 -9.68
N ARG A 100 5.90 -6.29 -8.67
CA ARG A 100 4.56 -6.87 -8.74
C ARG A 100 3.49 -5.81 -9.00
N TRP A 101 3.60 -4.64 -8.38
CA TRP A 101 2.66 -3.55 -8.62
C TRP A 101 2.74 -3.03 -10.06
N ARG A 102 3.95 -2.85 -10.61
CA ARG A 102 4.14 -2.45 -12.01
C ARG A 102 3.58 -3.47 -13.00
N GLU A 103 3.74 -4.76 -12.72
CA GLU A 103 3.13 -5.83 -13.51
C GLU A 103 1.60 -5.76 -13.47
N LYS A 104 1.01 -5.52 -12.29
CA LYS A 104 -0.44 -5.30 -12.17
C LYS A 104 -0.91 -4.09 -12.97
N CYS A 105 -0.16 -2.99 -12.96
CA CYS A 105 -0.45 -1.82 -13.79
C CYS A 105 -0.45 -2.18 -15.28
N ALA A 106 0.57 -2.90 -15.75
CA ALA A 106 0.64 -3.33 -17.14
C ALA A 106 -0.52 -4.25 -17.55
N LEU A 107 -0.92 -5.18 -16.68
CA LEU A 107 -2.09 -6.04 -16.92
C LEU A 107 -3.39 -5.25 -16.95
N TYR A 108 -3.56 -4.30 -16.03
CA TYR A 108 -4.73 -3.43 -16.00
C TYR A 108 -4.81 -2.54 -17.23
N ASP A 109 -3.69 -1.96 -17.69
CA ASP A 109 -3.64 -1.11 -18.88
C ASP A 109 -3.96 -1.90 -20.16
N ALA A 110 -3.60 -3.19 -20.20
CA ALA A 110 -3.91 -4.05 -21.33
C ALA A 110 -5.40 -4.42 -21.40
N ASP A 111 -6.04 -4.72 -20.27
CA ASP A 111 -7.47 -5.03 -20.20
C ASP A 111 -8.02 -4.80 -18.77
N PRO A 112 -8.59 -3.61 -18.48
CA PRO A 112 -9.13 -3.30 -17.16
C PRO A 112 -10.29 -4.23 -16.76
N HIS A 113 -11.13 -4.62 -17.72
CA HIS A 113 -12.29 -5.45 -17.44
C HIS A 113 -11.89 -6.87 -17.08
N ALA A 114 -11.01 -7.49 -17.86
CA ALA A 114 -10.49 -8.81 -17.55
C ALA A 114 -9.73 -8.82 -16.21
N TRP A 115 -8.94 -7.77 -15.95
CA TRP A 115 -8.22 -7.64 -14.67
C TRP A 115 -9.17 -7.58 -13.47
N ILE A 116 -10.27 -6.81 -13.56
CA ILE A 116 -11.27 -6.70 -12.50
C ILE A 116 -11.96 -8.05 -12.25
N GLN A 117 -12.32 -8.79 -13.31
CA GLN A 117 -12.94 -10.12 -13.17
C GLN A 117 -11.99 -11.11 -12.49
N MET A 118 -10.75 -11.20 -12.99
CA MET A 118 -9.72 -12.05 -12.40
C MET A 118 -9.51 -11.73 -10.91
N THR A 119 -9.42 -10.45 -10.55
CA THR A 119 -9.20 -10.02 -9.17
C THR A 119 -10.37 -10.42 -8.25
N ARG A 120 -11.62 -10.31 -8.74
CA ARG A 120 -12.82 -10.75 -8.00
C ARG A 120 -12.84 -12.27 -7.78
N GLU A 121 -12.49 -13.05 -8.80
CA GLU A 121 -12.40 -14.51 -8.71
C GLU A 121 -11.34 -14.96 -7.71
N GLN A 122 -10.16 -14.32 -7.72
CA GLN A 122 -9.09 -14.57 -6.77
C GLN A 122 -9.52 -14.24 -5.33
N ALA A 123 -10.17 -13.09 -5.12
CA ALA A 123 -10.68 -12.70 -3.81
C ALA A 123 -11.72 -13.69 -3.28
N SER A 124 -12.65 -14.13 -4.13
CA SER A 124 -13.67 -15.13 -3.77
C SER A 124 -13.04 -16.45 -3.36
N THR A 125 -12.06 -16.93 -4.14
CA THR A 125 -11.33 -18.17 -3.85
C THR A 125 -10.59 -18.09 -2.50
N PHE A 126 -9.97 -16.95 -2.21
CA PHE A 126 -9.27 -16.73 -0.93
C PHE A 126 -10.24 -16.80 0.26
N VAL A 127 -11.37 -16.09 0.19
CA VAL A 127 -12.38 -16.10 1.26
C VAL A 127 -12.92 -17.51 1.51
N GLN A 128 -13.22 -18.25 0.44
CA GLN A 128 -13.68 -19.64 0.54
C GLN A 128 -12.64 -20.56 1.21
N ALA A 129 -11.36 -20.40 0.85
CA ALA A 129 -10.27 -21.16 1.45
C ALA A 129 -10.09 -20.85 2.93
N GLU A 130 -10.21 -19.58 3.34
CA GLU A 130 -10.13 -19.18 4.75
C GLU A 130 -11.34 -19.68 5.56
N ASP A 131 -12.55 -19.61 5.02
CA ASP A 131 -13.75 -20.16 5.68
C ASP A 131 -13.66 -21.68 5.87
N ALA A 132 -13.12 -22.40 4.88
CA ALA A 132 -12.90 -23.84 4.98
C ALA A 132 -11.92 -24.21 6.10
N LYS A 133 -10.88 -23.41 6.34
CA LYS A 133 -9.91 -23.61 7.44
C LYS A 133 -10.52 -23.33 8.82
N ARG A 134 -11.54 -22.45 8.90
CA ARG A 134 -12.15 -21.99 10.16
C ARG A 134 -13.30 -22.87 10.65
N ARG A 135 -13.85 -23.75 9.82
CA ARG A 135 -14.90 -24.69 10.22
C ARG A 135 -14.27 -25.96 10.81
N PRO A 136 -14.42 -26.24 12.12
CA PRO A 136 -14.02 -27.54 12.65
C PRO A 136 -14.99 -28.61 12.10
N GLY A 137 -14.43 -29.74 11.70
CA GLY A 137 -15.18 -30.94 11.31
C GLY A 137 -15.93 -31.56 12.49
#